data_AF-A0A8S0Z2J0-F1
#
_entry.id   AF-A0A8S0Z2J0-F1
#
_cell.length_a   1.000
_cell.length_b   1.000
_cell.length_c   1.000
_cell.angle_alpha   90.00
_cell.angle_beta   90.00
_cell.angle_gamma   90.00
#
_symmetry.space_group_name_H-M   'P 1'
#
loop_
_entity.id
_entity.type
_entity.pdbx_description
1 polymer ?
#
loop_
_entity_poly.entity_id
_entity_poly.type
_entity_poly.pdbx_seq_one_letter_code
_entity_poly.pdbx_strand_id
1 'polypeptide(L)'
;MVLTSGATLAVIIDMDNRTSVIFSACVAVFYTLFGGLYSVAYTDVIQLFCIFIGLWMCIPFAWANEHVKPLSSMEVDWIGKVEPEYYWFYLDYGLLLIFGGIPWQVYFQRVLSSKTAGRAQILSYVAAIGCIFMAIPPVLIGAIAKGTAWNETGYKGDLTEDGQLTSEQTSMILPLVLQYLTPDFISFFGLGAVSAAVMSSADSSVLSASSMFARNVYKLIFRQNASEMEIIWVMRVSILVVGFLATLMALTIPSIYGLW
;
A
#
# COMPACT_ATOMS: atom_id res chain seq x y z
N MET A 1 1.03 -4.87 -4.84
CA MET A 1 1.18 -3.41 -4.94
C MET A 1 0.72 -2.88 -6.29
N VAL A 2 1.30 -3.31 -7.42
CA VAL A 2 0.83 -2.86 -8.76
C VAL A 2 -0.65 -3.14 -9.00
N LEU A 3 -1.13 -4.35 -8.66
CA LEU A 3 -2.56 -4.70 -8.72
C LEU A 3 -3.43 -3.76 -7.85
N THR A 4 -3.03 -3.53 -6.61
CA THR A 4 -3.73 -2.67 -5.64
C THR A 4 -3.82 -1.22 -6.12
N SER A 5 -2.75 -0.69 -6.73
CA SER A 5 -2.73 0.68 -7.27
C SER A 5 -3.58 0.82 -8.53
N GLY A 6 -3.68 -0.23 -9.35
CA GLY A 6 -4.61 -0.26 -10.47
C GLY A 6 -6.06 -0.30 -9.99
N ALA A 7 -6.35 -1.08 -8.94
CA ALA A 7 -7.70 -1.17 -8.37
C ALA A 7 -8.17 0.15 -7.77
N THR A 8 -7.32 0.90 -7.07
CA THR A 8 -7.69 2.23 -6.55
C THR A 8 -7.94 3.23 -7.68
N LEU A 9 -7.11 3.22 -8.72
CA LEU A 9 -7.28 4.11 -9.87
C LEU A 9 -8.53 3.77 -10.69
N ALA A 10 -8.84 2.48 -10.85
CA ALA A 10 -10.07 2.03 -11.49
C ALA A 10 -11.32 2.56 -10.77
N VAL A 11 -11.31 2.55 -9.43
CA VAL A 11 -12.40 3.11 -8.61
C VAL A 11 -12.52 4.63 -8.78
N ILE A 12 -11.39 5.37 -8.85
CA ILE A 12 -11.40 6.84 -9.00
C ILE A 12 -11.89 7.29 -10.38
N ILE A 13 -11.43 6.62 -11.44
CA ILE A 13 -11.60 7.08 -12.84
C ILE A 13 -12.73 6.34 -13.55
N ASP A 14 -13.42 5.40 -12.87
CA ASP A 14 -14.39 4.47 -13.47
C ASP A 14 -13.82 3.78 -14.73
N MET A 15 -12.54 3.40 -14.63
CA MET A 15 -11.76 2.90 -15.75
C MET A 15 -11.51 1.40 -15.59
N ASP A 16 -11.56 0.65 -16.69
CA ASP A 16 -11.34 -0.79 -16.70
C ASP A 16 -10.07 -1.18 -15.92
N ASN A 17 -10.18 -2.18 -15.04
CA ASN A 17 -9.13 -2.60 -14.12
C ASN A 17 -7.81 -2.88 -14.84
N ARG A 18 -7.83 -3.47 -16.04
CA ARG A 18 -6.58 -3.77 -16.79
C ARG A 18 -5.89 -2.49 -17.24
N THR A 19 -6.67 -1.52 -17.73
CA THR A 19 -6.14 -0.23 -18.18
C THR A 19 -5.55 0.57 -17.02
N SER A 20 -6.23 0.55 -15.87
CA SER A 20 -5.79 1.22 -14.65
C SER A 20 -4.49 0.63 -14.10
N VAL A 21 -4.36 -0.69 -14.09
CA VAL A 21 -3.12 -1.39 -13.71
C VAL A 21 -1.95 -1.00 -14.62
N ILE A 22 -2.16 -1.03 -15.94
CA ILE A 22 -1.11 -0.69 -16.92
C ILE A 22 -0.68 0.77 -16.77
N PHE A 23 -1.64 1.68 -16.65
CA PHE A 23 -1.36 3.11 -16.51
C PHE A 23 -0.57 3.41 -15.23
N SER A 24 -1.03 2.90 -14.07
CA SER A 24 -0.34 3.07 -12.79
C SER A 24 1.08 2.48 -12.82
N ALA A 25 1.26 1.31 -13.42
CA ALA A 25 2.57 0.69 -13.56
C ALA A 25 3.51 1.51 -14.46
N CYS A 26 3.03 2.00 -15.60
CA CYS A 26 3.79 2.85 -16.50
C CYS A 26 4.26 4.12 -15.80
N VAL A 27 3.37 4.77 -15.03
CA VAL A 27 3.71 5.98 -14.26
C VAL A 27 4.78 5.66 -13.22
N ALA A 28 4.57 4.63 -12.39
CA ALA A 28 5.52 4.18 -11.36
C ALA A 28 6.92 3.88 -11.92
N VAL A 29 6.98 3.09 -13.00
CA VAL A 29 8.23 2.74 -13.67
C VAL A 29 8.91 3.98 -14.25
N PHE A 30 8.17 4.86 -14.91
CA PHE A 30 8.73 6.02 -15.59
C PHE A 30 9.49 6.94 -14.63
N TYR A 31 8.86 7.45 -13.56
CA TYR A 31 9.59 8.36 -12.67
C TYR A 31 10.64 7.63 -11.79
N THR A 32 10.47 6.34 -11.49
CA THR A 32 11.49 5.55 -10.80
C THR A 32 12.77 5.45 -11.65
N LEU A 33 12.64 5.30 -12.98
CA LEU A 33 13.78 5.23 -13.90
C LEU A 33 14.57 6.53 -13.99
N PHE A 34 13.87 7.67 -14.12
CA PHE A 34 14.50 8.97 -14.30
C PHE A 34 14.99 9.56 -12.98
N GLY A 35 14.26 9.32 -11.90
CA GLY A 35 14.45 9.98 -10.62
C GLY A 35 15.51 9.35 -9.70
N GLY A 36 15.73 8.04 -9.79
CA GLY A 36 16.62 7.31 -8.87
C GLY A 36 16.22 7.47 -7.38
N LEU A 37 17.11 7.09 -6.47
CA LEU A 37 16.81 7.08 -5.02
C LEU A 37 16.43 8.46 -4.48
N TYR A 38 17.06 9.54 -4.98
CA TYR A 38 16.77 10.90 -4.51
C TYR A 38 15.35 11.34 -4.87
N SER A 39 14.93 11.17 -6.12
CA SER A 39 13.58 11.56 -6.52
C SER A 39 12.53 10.73 -5.79
N VAL A 40 12.75 9.42 -5.65
CA VAL A 40 11.83 8.54 -4.92
C VAL A 40 11.68 9.00 -3.47
N ALA A 41 12.79 9.37 -2.80
CA ALA A 41 12.72 9.88 -1.44
C ALA A 41 11.92 11.20 -1.32
N TYR A 42 12.02 12.11 -2.30
CA TYR A 42 11.24 13.34 -2.29
C TYR A 42 9.74 13.08 -2.57
N THR A 43 9.42 12.21 -3.53
CA THR A 43 8.03 11.85 -3.82
C THR A 43 7.39 11.14 -2.63
N ASP A 44 8.12 10.27 -1.94
CA ASP A 44 7.64 9.60 -0.73
C ASP A 44 7.25 10.58 0.37
N VAL A 45 8.03 11.65 0.57
CA VAL A 45 7.74 12.66 1.59
C VAL A 45 6.43 13.38 1.25
N ILE A 46 6.26 13.80 0.01
CA ILE A 46 5.02 14.45 -0.45
C ILE A 46 3.83 13.48 -0.31
N GLN A 47 3.99 12.24 -0.77
CA GLN A 47 2.98 11.20 -0.69
C GLN A 47 2.62 10.90 0.78
N LEU A 48 3.58 10.86 1.71
CA LEU A 48 3.33 10.65 3.13
C LEU A 48 2.44 11.75 3.71
N PHE A 49 2.66 13.02 3.36
CA PHE A 49 1.78 14.12 3.76
C PHE A 49 0.38 13.98 3.16
N CYS A 50 0.28 13.63 1.87
CA CYS A 50 -1.00 13.38 1.23
C CYS A 50 -1.77 12.22 1.89
N ILE A 51 -1.08 11.13 2.24
CA ILE A 51 -1.67 9.97 2.91
C ILE A 51 -2.17 10.35 4.30
N PHE A 52 -1.34 11.05 5.07
CA PHE A 52 -1.71 11.51 6.42
C PHE A 52 -2.95 12.40 6.35
N ILE A 53 -2.92 13.47 5.56
CA ILE A 53 -4.05 14.41 5.49
C ILE A 53 -5.28 13.72 4.89
N GLY A 54 -5.12 12.99 3.79
CA GLY A 54 -6.22 12.35 3.07
C GLY A 54 -6.96 11.35 3.94
N LEU A 55 -6.25 10.41 4.57
CA LEU A 55 -6.90 9.38 5.39
C LEU A 55 -7.57 9.99 6.63
N TRP A 56 -6.89 10.89 7.35
CA TRP A 56 -7.47 11.52 8.55
C TRP A 56 -8.66 12.42 8.21
N MET A 57 -8.64 13.09 7.07
CA MET A 57 -9.78 13.90 6.60
C MET A 57 -10.99 13.04 6.28
N CYS A 58 -10.83 11.81 5.79
CA CYS A 58 -11.95 10.96 5.40
C CYS A 58 -12.73 10.38 6.59
N ILE A 59 -12.07 10.12 7.71
CA ILE A 59 -12.67 9.49 8.91
C ILE A 59 -13.94 10.21 9.39
N PRO A 60 -13.94 11.53 9.69
CA PRO A 60 -15.13 12.19 10.25
C PRO A 60 -16.32 12.17 9.29
N PHE A 61 -16.09 12.23 7.98
CA PHE A 61 -17.16 12.18 6.99
C PHE A 61 -17.72 10.76 6.82
N ALA A 62 -16.84 9.76 6.77
CA ALA A 62 -17.25 8.37 6.73
C ALA A 62 -18.04 7.99 8.00
N TRP A 63 -17.62 8.47 9.17
CA TRP A 63 -18.32 8.22 10.43
C TRP A 63 -19.69 8.90 10.50
N ALA A 64 -19.79 10.14 10.00
CA ALA A 64 -21.04 10.92 10.04
C ALA A 64 -22.09 10.48 9.01
N ASN A 65 -21.76 9.48 8.17
CA ASN A 65 -22.66 8.98 7.15
C ASN A 65 -23.89 8.28 7.77
N GLU A 66 -25.07 8.50 7.20
CA GLU A 66 -26.34 7.98 7.73
C GLU A 66 -26.45 6.45 7.71
N HIS A 67 -25.72 5.78 6.83
CA HIS A 67 -25.70 4.32 6.72
C HIS A 67 -24.73 3.64 7.70
N VAL A 68 -23.97 4.44 8.48
CA VAL A 68 -23.01 3.95 9.47
C VAL A 68 -23.65 3.97 10.84
N LYS A 69 -23.86 2.79 11.41
CA LYS A 69 -24.35 2.67 12.78
C LYS A 69 -23.29 3.23 13.75
N PRO A 70 -23.70 3.92 14.84
CA PRO A 70 -22.76 4.40 15.83
C PRO A 70 -21.90 3.25 16.37
N LEU A 71 -20.57 3.38 16.32
CA LEU A 71 -19.64 2.34 16.82
C LEU A 71 -19.76 2.08 18.33
N SER A 72 -20.44 2.97 19.06
CA SER A 72 -20.78 2.79 20.48
C SER A 72 -22.05 1.95 20.70
N SER A 73 -22.79 1.60 19.64
CA SER A 73 -23.96 0.74 19.75
C SER A 73 -23.54 -0.69 20.04
N MET A 74 -24.28 -1.38 20.92
CA MET A 74 -24.03 -2.80 21.25
C MET A 74 -24.25 -3.76 20.07
N GLU A 75 -24.78 -3.26 18.95
CA GLU A 75 -25.02 -4.03 17.73
C GLU A 75 -23.77 -4.20 16.86
N VAL A 76 -22.75 -3.34 17.01
CA VAL A 76 -21.55 -3.36 16.18
C VAL A 76 -20.38 -3.94 16.95
N ASP A 77 -20.13 -5.25 16.82
CA ASP A 77 -18.92 -5.89 17.35
C ASP A 77 -17.72 -5.63 16.43
N TRP A 78 -17.17 -4.41 16.47
CA TRP A 78 -16.03 -4.05 15.63
C TRP A 78 -14.67 -4.51 16.17
N ILE A 79 -14.57 -4.77 17.47
CA ILE A 79 -13.35 -5.32 18.10
C ILE A 79 -13.22 -6.81 17.72
N GLY A 80 -14.34 -7.53 17.69
CA GLY A 80 -14.39 -8.94 17.38
C GLY A 80 -13.75 -9.83 18.45
N LYS A 81 -13.69 -11.12 18.14
CA LYS A 81 -12.96 -12.13 18.92
C LYS A 81 -12.08 -12.94 18.00
N VAL A 82 -10.88 -13.23 18.44
CA VAL A 82 -10.00 -14.16 17.72
C VAL A 82 -10.40 -15.57 18.12
N GLU A 83 -10.87 -16.35 17.15
CA GLU A 83 -11.20 -17.76 17.39
C GLU A 83 -9.91 -18.57 17.58
N PRO A 84 -9.94 -19.66 18.39
CA PRO A 84 -8.75 -20.45 18.71
C PRO A 84 -8.01 -20.98 17.48
N GLU A 85 -8.73 -21.23 16.39
CA GLU A 85 -8.18 -21.72 15.11
C GLU A 85 -7.23 -20.70 14.47
N TYR A 86 -7.43 -19.40 14.73
CA TYR A 86 -6.61 -18.34 14.15
C TYR A 86 -5.38 -17.97 15.00
N TYR A 87 -5.24 -18.47 16.23
CA TYR A 87 -4.13 -18.07 17.12
C TYR A 87 -2.75 -18.28 16.49
N TRP A 88 -2.57 -19.40 15.80
CA TRP A 88 -1.31 -19.69 15.10
C TRP A 88 -1.09 -18.78 13.90
N PHE A 89 -2.15 -18.42 13.16
CA PHE A 89 -2.06 -17.46 12.06
C PHE A 89 -1.66 -16.07 12.57
N TYR A 90 -2.27 -15.58 13.67
CA TYR A 90 -1.88 -14.30 14.26
C TYR A 90 -0.44 -14.29 14.78
N LEU A 91 0.00 -15.40 15.39
CA LEU A 91 1.38 -15.54 15.81
C LEU A 91 2.33 -15.52 14.60
N ASP A 92 2.02 -16.26 13.55
CA ASP A 92 2.80 -16.28 12.31
C ASP A 92 2.88 -14.90 11.67
N TYR A 93 1.76 -14.19 11.50
CA TYR A 93 1.75 -12.81 11.02
C TYR A 93 2.55 -11.86 11.92
N GLY A 94 2.45 -12.01 13.24
CA GLY A 94 3.23 -11.22 14.18
C GLY A 94 4.74 -11.45 14.04
N LEU A 95 5.16 -12.72 13.95
CA LEU A 95 6.55 -13.09 13.70
C LEU A 95 7.02 -12.58 12.34
N LEU A 96 6.19 -12.65 11.32
CA LEU A 96 6.49 -12.16 9.98
C LEU A 96 6.72 -10.65 9.97
N LEU A 97 5.89 -9.87 10.65
CA LEU A 97 6.07 -8.42 10.75
C LEU A 97 7.30 -8.03 11.57
N ILE A 98 7.59 -8.75 12.67
CA ILE A 98 8.73 -8.48 13.54
C ILE A 98 10.04 -8.90 12.87
N PHE A 99 10.15 -10.16 12.44
CA PHE A 99 11.38 -10.73 11.90
C PHE A 99 11.55 -10.46 10.42
N GLY A 100 10.47 -10.43 9.63
CA GLY A 100 10.53 -10.10 8.20
C GLY A 100 10.88 -8.63 7.94
N GLY A 101 10.61 -7.73 8.89
CA GLY A 101 11.07 -6.34 8.83
C GLY A 101 12.59 -6.19 9.00
N ILE A 102 13.26 -7.17 9.63
CA ILE A 102 14.71 -7.11 9.89
C ILE A 102 15.50 -7.12 8.58
N PRO A 103 15.37 -8.10 7.66
CA PRO A 103 16.12 -8.11 6.40
C PRO A 103 15.53 -7.19 5.33
N TRP A 104 14.58 -6.31 5.66
CA TRP A 104 13.84 -5.54 4.67
C TRP A 104 14.74 -4.49 3.99
N GLN A 105 15.14 -4.79 2.76
CA GLN A 105 16.14 -3.99 2.04
C GLN A 105 15.72 -2.54 1.79
N VAL A 106 14.45 -2.25 1.51
CA VAL A 106 13.94 -0.87 1.35
C VAL A 106 14.28 0.00 2.56
N TYR A 107 14.12 -0.55 3.77
CA TYR A 107 14.39 0.17 5.00
C TYR A 107 15.89 0.42 5.16
N PHE A 108 16.71 -0.61 4.98
CA PHE A 108 18.17 -0.44 5.07
C PHE A 108 18.74 0.50 4.03
N GLN A 109 18.17 0.56 2.82
CA GLN A 109 18.58 1.54 1.82
C GLN A 109 18.43 2.98 2.34
N ARG A 110 17.35 3.26 3.10
CA ARG A 110 17.14 4.58 3.71
C ARG A 110 18.05 4.81 4.91
N VAL A 111 18.19 3.83 5.80
CA VAL A 111 19.07 3.93 6.98
C VAL A 111 20.53 4.15 6.56
N LEU A 112 21.03 3.39 5.58
CA LEU A 112 22.41 3.49 5.10
C LEU A 112 22.67 4.76 4.26
N SER A 113 21.63 5.40 3.72
CA SER A 113 21.75 6.70 3.06
C SER A 113 21.87 7.88 4.04
N SER A 114 21.68 7.63 5.35
CA SER A 114 21.78 8.66 6.38
C SER A 114 23.22 9.07 6.63
N LYS A 115 23.46 10.38 6.81
CA LYS A 115 24.81 10.95 7.02
C LYS A 115 25.53 10.45 8.29
N THR A 116 24.79 9.98 9.29
CA THR A 116 25.33 9.56 10.59
C THR A 116 24.46 8.48 11.22
N ALA A 117 25.10 7.52 11.92
CA ALA A 117 24.42 6.42 12.60
C ALA A 117 23.39 6.91 13.65
N GLY A 118 23.75 7.91 14.46
CA GLY A 118 22.83 8.46 15.47
C GLY A 118 21.57 9.08 14.86
N ARG A 119 21.68 9.76 13.70
CA ARG A 119 20.51 10.28 12.98
C ARG A 119 19.65 9.16 12.44
N ALA A 120 20.27 8.12 11.89
CA ALA A 120 19.56 6.97 11.36
C ALA A 120 18.75 6.27 12.47
N GLN A 121 19.33 6.08 13.66
CA GLN A 121 18.64 5.52 14.82
C GLN A 121 17.46 6.38 15.28
N ILE A 122 17.66 7.69 15.45
CA ILE A 122 16.58 8.60 15.88
C ILE A 122 15.43 8.57 14.87
N LEU A 123 15.72 8.67 13.56
CA LEU A 123 14.69 8.59 12.52
C LEU A 123 13.95 7.26 12.53
N SER A 124 14.64 6.16 12.88
CA SER A 124 14.02 4.84 13.02
C SER A 124 13.01 4.79 14.17
N TYR A 125 13.37 5.34 15.34
CA TYR A 125 12.45 5.42 16.49
C TYR A 125 11.28 6.36 16.23
N VAL A 126 11.53 7.51 15.60
CA VAL A 126 10.47 8.45 15.20
C VAL A 126 9.52 7.78 14.19
N ALA A 127 10.05 7.04 13.22
CA ALA A 127 9.24 6.28 12.27
C ALA A 127 8.40 5.20 12.96
N ALA A 128 8.96 4.46 13.93
CA ALA A 128 8.22 3.45 14.68
C ALA A 128 7.00 4.04 15.41
N ILE A 129 7.17 5.19 16.08
CA ILE A 129 6.06 5.90 16.71
C ILE A 129 5.09 6.44 15.66
N GLY A 130 5.60 7.00 14.56
CA GLY A 130 4.80 7.49 13.44
C GLY A 130 3.92 6.40 12.82
N CYS A 131 4.42 5.18 12.69
CA CYS A 131 3.66 4.04 12.19
C CYS A 131 2.43 3.73 13.08
N ILE A 132 2.52 3.89 14.39
CA ILE A 132 1.38 3.71 15.30
C ILE A 132 0.28 4.72 14.98
N PHE A 133 0.63 5.99 14.79
CA PHE A 133 -0.33 7.03 14.42
C PHE A 133 -0.92 6.81 13.02
N MET A 134 -0.11 6.34 12.07
CA MET A 134 -0.55 6.03 10.71
C MET A 134 -1.43 4.77 10.62
N ALA A 135 -1.36 3.89 11.62
CA ALA A 135 -2.21 2.69 11.69
C ALA A 135 -3.63 3.00 12.19
N ILE A 136 -3.85 4.15 12.85
CA ILE A 136 -5.18 4.52 13.39
C ILE A 136 -6.23 4.68 12.27
N PRO A 137 -5.99 5.47 11.20
CA PRO A 137 -7.00 5.65 10.16
C PRO A 137 -7.48 4.36 9.47
N PRO A 138 -6.60 3.44 9.03
CA PRO A 138 -7.04 2.18 8.42
C PRO A 138 -7.89 1.33 9.38
N VAL A 139 -7.55 1.29 10.67
CA VAL A 139 -8.32 0.54 11.68
C VAL A 139 -9.71 1.15 11.88
N LEU A 140 -9.80 2.48 11.99
CA LEU A 140 -11.08 3.17 12.12
C LEU A 140 -11.95 3.00 10.87
N ILE A 141 -11.35 3.04 9.67
CA ILE A 141 -12.05 2.80 8.42
C ILE A 141 -12.59 1.36 8.37
N GLY A 142 -11.81 0.37 8.81
CA GLY A 142 -12.27 -1.02 8.94
C GLY A 142 -13.43 -1.16 9.93
N ALA A 143 -13.38 -0.45 11.05
CA ALA A 143 -14.45 -0.44 12.04
C ALA A 143 -15.74 0.23 11.50
N ILE A 144 -15.60 1.34 10.76
CA ILE A 144 -16.71 1.99 10.05
C ILE A 144 -17.33 1.03 9.03
N ALA A 145 -16.50 0.37 8.21
CA ALA A 145 -16.98 -0.59 7.22
C ALA A 145 -17.81 -1.72 7.86
N LYS A 146 -17.39 -2.22 9.02
CA LYS A 146 -18.12 -3.27 9.75
C LYS A 146 -19.41 -2.75 10.39
N GLY A 147 -19.47 -1.48 10.75
CA GLY A 147 -20.69 -0.82 11.25
C GLY A 147 -21.63 -0.32 10.16
N THR A 148 -21.27 -0.48 8.89
CA THR A 148 -22.06 0.01 7.75
C THR A 148 -23.07 -1.03 7.29
N ALA A 149 -24.31 -0.58 7.05
CA ALA A 149 -25.33 -1.37 6.37
C ALA A 149 -25.12 -1.28 4.85
N TRP A 150 -24.22 -2.10 4.29
CA TRP A 150 -23.82 -1.98 2.88
C TRP A 150 -24.96 -2.20 1.88
N ASN A 151 -25.98 -2.97 2.27
CA ASN A 151 -27.23 -3.17 1.53
C ASN A 151 -28.03 -1.88 1.29
N GLU A 152 -27.88 -0.88 2.15
CA GLU A 152 -28.56 0.42 2.06
C GLU A 152 -27.71 1.49 1.35
N THR A 153 -26.43 1.19 1.09
CA THR A 153 -25.53 2.09 0.39
C THR A 153 -25.72 2.00 -1.14
N GLY A 154 -25.05 2.88 -1.88
CA GLY A 154 -24.98 2.80 -3.34
C GLY A 154 -24.16 1.61 -3.89
N TYR A 155 -23.59 0.77 -3.03
CA TYR A 155 -22.78 -0.38 -3.43
C TYR A 155 -23.64 -1.51 -4.00
N LYS A 156 -23.28 -2.00 -5.21
CA LYS A 156 -24.02 -3.05 -5.94
C LYS A 156 -23.24 -4.36 -6.08
N GLY A 157 -22.16 -4.54 -5.33
CA GLY A 157 -21.40 -5.79 -5.35
C GLY A 157 -22.07 -6.90 -4.54
N ASP A 158 -21.51 -8.10 -4.62
CA ASP A 158 -22.00 -9.25 -3.86
C ASP A 158 -21.83 -8.99 -2.36
N LEU A 159 -22.92 -9.12 -1.60
CA LEU A 159 -22.94 -8.99 -0.15
C LEU A 159 -23.24 -10.35 0.48
N THR A 160 -22.81 -10.55 1.72
CA THR A 160 -23.23 -11.71 2.51
C THR A 160 -24.73 -11.64 2.81
N GLU A 161 -25.33 -12.76 3.24
CA GLU A 161 -26.76 -12.78 3.63
C GLU A 161 -27.08 -11.76 4.72
N ASP A 162 -26.11 -11.41 5.57
CA ASP A 162 -26.20 -10.39 6.62
C ASP A 162 -26.00 -8.95 6.11
N GLY A 163 -25.89 -8.74 4.80
CA GLY A 163 -25.72 -7.42 4.18
C GLY A 163 -24.33 -6.81 4.40
N GLN A 164 -23.30 -7.64 4.64
CA GLN A 164 -21.91 -7.23 4.85
C GLN A 164 -21.03 -7.52 3.63
N LEU A 165 -19.87 -6.88 3.54
CA LEU A 165 -18.88 -7.18 2.50
C LEU A 165 -18.36 -8.62 2.64
N THR A 166 -18.16 -9.29 1.51
CA THR A 166 -17.61 -10.65 1.48
C THR A 166 -16.12 -10.67 1.86
N SER A 167 -15.60 -11.85 2.22
CA SER A 167 -14.17 -12.03 2.52
C SER A 167 -13.26 -11.64 1.36
N GLU A 168 -13.72 -11.80 0.12
CA GLU A 168 -12.96 -11.41 -1.08
C GLU A 168 -12.86 -9.89 -1.23
N GLN A 169 -13.94 -9.17 -0.92
CA GLN A 169 -14.01 -7.70 -0.96
C GLN A 169 -13.37 -7.02 0.25
N THR A 170 -13.00 -7.78 1.29
CA THR A 170 -12.36 -7.24 2.51
C THR A 170 -11.06 -6.50 2.18
N SER A 171 -10.31 -6.96 1.18
CA SER A 171 -9.09 -6.26 0.71
C SER A 171 -9.35 -4.87 0.09
N MET A 172 -10.59 -4.59 -0.30
CA MET A 172 -11.05 -3.34 -0.92
C MET A 172 -11.87 -2.48 0.04
N ILE A 173 -11.93 -2.81 1.34
CA ILE A 173 -12.67 -2.03 2.34
C ILE A 173 -12.27 -0.55 2.32
N LEU A 174 -10.97 -0.27 2.28
CA LEU A 174 -10.46 1.10 2.31
C LEU A 174 -10.99 1.93 1.13
N PRO A 175 -10.81 1.54 -0.15
CA PRO A 175 -11.39 2.30 -1.26
C PRO A 175 -12.92 2.30 -1.28
N LEU A 176 -13.59 1.23 -0.84
CA LEU A 176 -15.06 1.18 -0.81
C LEU A 176 -15.65 2.18 0.20
N VAL A 177 -15.09 2.25 1.41
CA VAL A 177 -15.54 3.23 2.43
C VAL A 177 -15.35 4.65 1.92
N LEU A 178 -14.21 4.94 1.31
CA LEU A 178 -13.95 6.26 0.76
C LEU A 178 -14.92 6.61 -0.37
N GLN A 179 -15.17 5.68 -1.30
CA GLN A 179 -16.06 5.89 -2.43
C GLN A 179 -17.53 6.08 -2.03
N TYR A 180 -18.04 5.26 -1.10
CA TYR A 180 -19.48 5.17 -0.84
C TYR A 180 -19.93 5.89 0.44
N LEU A 181 -19.02 6.15 1.38
CA LEU A 181 -19.38 6.75 2.67
C LEU A 181 -18.86 8.17 2.84
N THR A 182 -18.07 8.70 1.90
CA THR A 182 -17.59 10.09 1.95
C THR A 182 -18.09 10.92 0.75
N PRO A 183 -18.24 12.25 0.90
CA PRO A 183 -18.58 13.12 -0.23
C PRO A 183 -17.53 13.06 -1.34
N ASP A 184 -17.96 13.25 -2.59
CA ASP A 184 -17.13 13.11 -3.80
C ASP A 184 -15.75 13.79 -3.71
N PHE A 185 -15.71 15.02 -3.19
CA PHE A 185 -14.46 15.77 -3.05
C PHE A 185 -13.48 15.09 -2.08
N ILE A 186 -13.98 14.56 -0.97
CA ILE A 186 -13.15 13.90 0.06
C ILE A 186 -12.75 12.51 -0.42
N SER A 187 -13.66 11.79 -1.08
CA SER A 187 -13.37 10.51 -1.74
C SER A 187 -12.21 10.65 -2.72
N PHE A 188 -12.20 11.70 -3.55
CA PHE A 188 -11.10 11.96 -4.49
C PHE A 188 -9.75 12.14 -3.78
N PHE A 189 -9.69 12.94 -2.72
CA PHE A 189 -8.46 13.12 -1.93
C PHE A 189 -8.05 11.84 -1.20
N GLY A 190 -9.01 11.12 -0.61
CA GLY A 190 -8.78 9.87 0.11
C GLY A 190 -8.25 8.76 -0.80
N LEU A 191 -8.92 8.52 -1.92
CA LEU A 191 -8.50 7.50 -2.89
C LEU A 191 -7.17 7.88 -3.57
N GLY A 192 -6.95 9.18 -3.81
CA GLY A 192 -5.64 9.71 -4.22
C GLY A 192 -4.54 9.41 -3.20
N ALA A 193 -4.83 9.57 -1.91
CA ALA A 193 -3.94 9.20 -0.81
C ALA A 193 -3.64 7.69 -0.77
N VAL A 194 -4.64 6.83 -0.91
CA VAL A 194 -4.41 5.37 -0.98
C VAL A 194 -3.55 5.01 -2.19
N SER A 195 -3.84 5.61 -3.34
CA SER A 195 -3.05 5.40 -4.56
C SER A 195 -1.60 5.84 -4.37
N ALA A 196 -1.37 7.00 -3.73
CA ALA A 196 -0.04 7.49 -3.37
C ALA A 196 0.72 6.54 -2.43
N ALA A 197 0.05 5.94 -1.44
CA ALA A 197 0.65 4.98 -0.51
C ALA A 197 1.11 3.69 -1.19
N VAL A 198 0.27 3.15 -2.06
CA VAL A 198 0.59 1.92 -2.78
C VAL A 198 1.72 2.16 -3.79
N MET A 199 1.69 3.33 -4.43
CA MET A 199 2.68 3.73 -5.42
C MET A 199 4.07 3.91 -4.79
N SER A 200 4.19 4.65 -3.68
CA SER A 200 5.46 4.83 -2.96
C SER A 200 6.09 3.50 -2.51
N SER A 201 5.24 2.56 -2.11
CA SER A 201 5.64 1.20 -1.71
C SER A 201 6.14 0.38 -2.91
N ALA A 202 5.47 0.51 -4.06
CA ALA A 202 5.86 -0.16 -5.29
C ALA A 202 7.23 0.34 -5.78
N ASP A 203 7.44 1.66 -5.81
CA ASP A 203 8.69 2.26 -6.27
C ASP A 203 9.88 1.81 -5.43
N SER A 204 9.70 1.89 -4.11
CA SER A 204 10.68 1.44 -3.14
C SER A 204 11.04 -0.03 -3.33
N SER A 205 10.04 -0.88 -3.57
CA SER A 205 10.23 -2.32 -3.77
C SER A 205 10.96 -2.62 -5.08
N VAL A 206 10.57 -1.96 -6.18
CA VAL A 206 11.20 -2.12 -7.50
C VAL A 206 12.64 -1.61 -7.48
N LEU A 207 12.87 -0.44 -6.90
CA LEU A 207 14.21 0.13 -6.73
C LEU A 207 15.09 -0.77 -5.86
N SER A 208 14.52 -1.33 -4.80
CA SER A 208 15.21 -2.24 -3.89
C SER A 208 15.66 -3.52 -4.61
N ALA A 209 14.73 -4.19 -5.30
CA ALA A 209 15.03 -5.40 -6.07
C ALA A 209 16.07 -5.13 -7.17
N SER A 210 15.93 -4.02 -7.89
CA SER A 210 16.84 -3.63 -8.98
C SER A 210 18.24 -3.30 -8.47
N SER A 211 18.35 -2.63 -7.33
CA SER A 211 19.63 -2.32 -6.67
C SER A 211 20.33 -3.60 -6.20
N MET A 212 19.59 -4.53 -5.58
CA MET A 212 20.15 -5.83 -5.19
C MET A 212 20.63 -6.63 -6.39
N PHE A 213 19.85 -6.68 -7.48
CA PHE A 213 20.28 -7.36 -8.69
C PHE A 213 21.56 -6.74 -9.27
N ALA A 214 21.61 -5.42 -9.45
CA ALA A 214 22.76 -4.77 -10.06
C ALA A 214 24.04 -4.91 -9.21
N ARG A 215 23.94 -4.80 -7.88
CA ARG A 215 25.11 -4.86 -6.99
C ARG A 215 25.50 -6.28 -6.58
N ASN A 216 24.54 -7.13 -6.26
CA ASN A 216 24.83 -8.45 -5.69
C ASN A 216 24.89 -9.55 -6.76
N VAL A 217 24.19 -9.39 -7.87
CA VAL A 217 24.19 -10.38 -8.96
C VAL A 217 25.10 -9.92 -10.09
N TYR A 218 24.79 -8.78 -10.71
CA TYR A 218 25.52 -8.31 -11.89
C TYR A 218 27.00 -8.03 -11.59
N LYS A 219 27.28 -7.17 -10.59
CA LYS A 219 28.67 -6.83 -10.26
C LYS A 219 29.44 -8.05 -9.73
N LEU A 220 28.91 -8.81 -8.77
CA LEU A 220 29.68 -9.88 -8.14
C LEU A 220 29.88 -11.11 -9.04
N ILE A 221 28.88 -11.49 -9.82
CA ILE A 221 28.89 -12.74 -10.60
C ILE A 221 29.34 -12.50 -12.04
N PHE A 222 28.80 -11.48 -12.71
CA PHE A 222 29.02 -11.28 -14.14
C PHE A 222 30.18 -10.33 -14.45
N ARG A 223 30.29 -9.21 -13.73
CA ARG A 223 31.31 -8.18 -14.03
C ARG A 223 31.83 -7.46 -12.78
N GLN A 224 32.82 -8.07 -12.14
CA GLN A 224 33.43 -7.60 -10.87
C GLN A 224 34.05 -6.20 -10.96
N ASN A 225 34.55 -5.83 -12.14
CA ASN A 225 35.15 -4.52 -12.41
C ASN A 225 34.16 -3.50 -13.00
N ALA A 226 32.84 -3.73 -12.87
CA ALA A 226 31.83 -2.78 -13.36
C ALA A 226 31.97 -1.41 -12.66
N SER A 227 31.94 -0.35 -13.47
CA SER A 227 31.97 1.04 -12.97
C SER A 227 30.64 1.41 -12.31
N GLU A 228 30.63 2.44 -11.44
CA GLU A 228 29.36 2.88 -10.82
C GLU A 228 28.34 3.39 -11.87
N MET A 229 28.80 3.99 -12.97
CA MET A 229 27.91 4.41 -14.06
C MET A 229 27.24 3.22 -14.75
N GLU A 230 28.00 2.14 -14.94
CA GLU A 230 27.46 0.90 -15.50
C GLU A 230 26.44 0.26 -14.57
N ILE A 231 26.71 0.22 -13.26
CA ILE A 231 25.77 -0.29 -12.27
C ILE A 231 24.47 0.52 -12.29
N ILE A 232 24.54 1.85 -12.45
CA ILE A 232 23.35 2.70 -12.58
C ILE A 232 22.53 2.33 -13.82
N TRP A 233 23.18 2.10 -14.96
CA TRP A 233 22.48 1.66 -16.17
C TRP A 233 21.84 0.28 -16.01
N VAL A 234 22.54 -0.67 -15.38
CA VAL A 234 22.00 -1.99 -15.08
C VAL A 234 20.81 -1.89 -14.11
N MET A 235 20.88 -1.03 -13.09
CA MET A 235 19.74 -0.76 -12.21
C MET A 235 18.54 -0.23 -12.99
N ARG A 236 18.72 0.71 -13.93
CA ARG A 236 17.63 1.24 -14.77
C ARG A 236 17.00 0.16 -15.65
N VAL A 237 17.81 -0.66 -16.32
CA VAL A 237 17.28 -1.78 -17.11
C VAL A 237 16.55 -2.79 -16.22
N SER A 238 17.06 -3.05 -15.02
CA SER A 238 16.41 -3.95 -14.05
C SER A 238 15.07 -3.41 -13.58
N ILE A 239 14.94 -2.10 -13.35
CA ILE A 239 13.66 -1.45 -13.01
C ILE A 239 12.62 -1.68 -14.11
N LEU A 240 13.02 -1.52 -15.39
CA LEU A 240 12.13 -1.80 -16.53
C LEU A 240 11.68 -3.26 -16.56
N VAL A 241 12.61 -4.20 -16.38
CA VAL A 241 12.31 -5.64 -16.42
C VAL A 241 11.43 -6.04 -15.24
N VAL A 242 11.77 -5.64 -14.02
CA VAL A 242 10.99 -5.94 -12.81
C VAL A 242 9.61 -5.30 -12.88
N GLY A 243 9.51 -4.04 -13.33
CA GLY A 243 8.24 -3.35 -13.54
C GLY A 243 7.36 -4.05 -14.57
N PHE A 244 7.93 -4.47 -15.71
CA PHE A 244 7.22 -5.22 -16.73
C PHE A 244 6.71 -6.57 -16.21
N LEU A 245 7.55 -7.35 -15.54
CA LEU A 245 7.17 -8.64 -14.95
C LEU A 245 6.10 -8.47 -13.86
N ALA A 246 6.23 -7.47 -12.99
CA ALA A 246 5.25 -7.18 -11.96
C ALA A 246 3.89 -6.77 -12.56
N THR A 247 3.90 -6.01 -13.67
CA THR A 247 2.69 -5.65 -14.41
C THR A 247 2.04 -6.88 -15.05
N LEU A 248 2.85 -7.74 -15.68
CA LEU A 248 2.36 -8.97 -16.29
C LEU A 248 1.72 -9.89 -15.24
N MET A 249 2.37 -10.07 -14.09
CA MET A 249 1.80 -10.83 -12.96
C MET A 249 0.49 -10.20 -12.48
N ALA A 250 0.42 -8.88 -12.32
CA ALA A 250 -0.78 -8.17 -11.91
C ALA A 250 -1.94 -8.30 -12.92
N LEU A 251 -1.66 -8.44 -14.21
CA LEU A 251 -2.68 -8.68 -15.23
C LEU A 251 -3.17 -10.13 -15.26
N THR A 252 -2.34 -11.08 -14.83
CA THR A 252 -2.66 -12.51 -14.83
C THR A 252 -3.34 -12.99 -13.54
N ILE A 253 -3.15 -12.31 -12.41
CA ILE A 253 -3.64 -12.75 -11.10
C ILE A 253 -4.81 -11.86 -10.63
N PRO A 254 -6.02 -12.41 -10.46
CA PRO A 254 -7.21 -11.62 -10.15
C PRO A 254 -7.32 -11.17 -8.68
N SER A 255 -6.64 -11.81 -7.72
CA SER A 255 -6.74 -11.45 -6.30
C SER A 255 -5.38 -11.32 -5.61
N ILE A 256 -5.31 -10.43 -4.61
CA ILE A 256 -4.10 -10.18 -3.79
C ILE A 256 -3.70 -11.42 -2.98
N TYR A 257 -4.67 -12.29 -2.66
CA TYR A 257 -4.44 -13.53 -1.92
C TYR A 257 -3.82 -14.65 -2.77
N GLY A 258 -3.93 -14.60 -4.11
CA GLY A 258 -3.27 -15.57 -5.00
C GLY A 258 -1.77 -15.32 -5.21
N LEU A 259 -1.21 -14.27 -4.60
CA LEU A 259 0.19 -13.84 -4.71
C LEU A 259 1.05 -14.17 -3.48
N TRP A 260 0.44 -14.76 -2.44
CA TRP A 260 1.09 -15.22 -1.22
C TRP A 260 1.22 -16.73 -1.19
#